data_AF-A0A401FMY3-F1
#
_entry.id   AF-A0A401FMY3-F1
#
_cell.length_a   1.000
_cell.length_b   1.000
_cell.length_c   1.000
_cell.angle_alpha   90.00
_cell.angle_beta   90.00
_cell.angle_gamma   90.00
#
_symmetry.space_group_name_H-M   'P 1'
#
loop_
_entity.id
_entity.type
_entity.pdbx_description
1 polymer ?
#
loop_
_entity_poly.entity_id
_entity_poly.type
_entity_poly.pdbx_seq_one_letter_code
_entity_poly.pdbx_strand_id
1 'polypeptide(L)'
;MAEDDDYVYYNGRKLRKGFTTGTTATGATVAALQALLKQQEQVIVEVNAANGKRARFDVEECTFDHDHASVAIKKMVVMIKMPPMEC
;
A
#
# COMPACT_ATOMS: atom_id res chain seq x y z
N MET A 1 12.98 -7.73 -15.94
CA MET A 1 11.94 -7.07 -16.76
C MET A 1 10.70 -6.89 -15.89
N ALA A 2 10.56 -5.79 -15.15
CA ALA A 2 9.35 -5.51 -14.36
C ALA A 2 9.31 -4.03 -13.92
N GLU A 3 9.17 -3.07 -14.85
CA GLU A 3 9.22 -1.64 -14.49
C GLU A 3 8.13 -0.75 -15.12
N ASP A 4 7.14 -1.31 -15.83
CA ASP A 4 6.12 -0.49 -16.52
C ASP A 4 4.69 -0.60 -15.93
N ASP A 5 4.42 -1.57 -15.06
CA ASP A 5 3.06 -1.84 -14.60
C ASP A 5 2.58 -0.90 -13.46
N ASP A 6 3.52 -0.22 -12.79
CA ASP A 6 3.29 0.71 -11.68
C ASP A 6 3.04 2.16 -12.15
N TYR A 7 3.07 2.43 -13.47
CA TYR A 7 2.88 3.77 -14.02
C TYR A 7 1.73 3.83 -15.02
N VAL A 8 1.12 5.00 -15.17
CA VAL A 8 0.19 5.36 -16.25
C VAL A 8 0.63 6.66 -16.89
N TYR A 9 0.41 6.79 -18.19
CA TYR A 9 0.60 8.05 -18.89
C TYR A 9 -0.75 8.79 -18.94
N TYR A 10 -0.77 10.02 -18.44
CA TYR A 10 -1.94 10.91 -18.49
C TYR A 10 -1.50 12.30 -18.96
N ASN A 11 -2.06 12.79 -20.06
CA ASN A 11 -1.66 14.05 -20.72
C ASN A 11 -0.14 14.17 -20.96
N GLY A 12 0.49 13.09 -21.44
CA GLY A 12 1.94 13.06 -21.71
C GLY A 12 2.83 12.99 -20.46
N ARG A 13 2.25 12.98 -19.25
CA ARG A 13 3.00 12.82 -17.99
C ARG A 13 2.94 11.38 -17.49
N LYS A 14 4.10 10.82 -17.12
CA LYS A 14 4.21 9.52 -16.45
C LYS A 14 3.84 9.69 -14.97
N LEU A 15 2.70 9.14 -14.56
CA LEU A 15 2.20 9.15 -13.19
C LEU A 15 2.34 7.76 -12.58
N ARG A 16 2.70 7.67 -11.30
CA ARG A 16 2.74 6.39 -10.59
C ARG A 16 1.31 5.96 -10.21
N LYS A 17 1.01 4.68 -10.19
CA LYS A 17 -0.26 4.16 -9.67
C LYS A 17 -0.12 4.10 -8.14
N GLY A 18 -1.05 4.75 -7.44
CA GLY A 18 -1.19 4.59 -5.99
C GLY A 18 -2.09 3.40 -5.66
N PHE A 19 -2.02 2.93 -4.42
CA PHE A 19 -2.99 1.96 -3.89
C PHE A 19 -4.22 2.66 -3.32
N THR A 20 -5.36 1.96 -3.32
CA THR A 20 -6.57 2.47 -2.68
C THR A 20 -6.37 2.51 -1.16
N THR A 21 -7.17 3.34 -0.47
CA THR A 21 -7.14 3.41 0.99
C THR A 21 -7.41 2.04 1.60
N GLY A 22 -8.33 1.26 1.01
CA GLY A 22 -8.65 -0.10 1.46
C GLY A 22 -7.44 -1.02 1.40
N THR A 23 -6.71 -1.06 0.28
CA THR A 23 -5.50 -1.89 0.15
C THR A 23 -4.42 -1.47 1.15
N THR A 24 -4.28 -0.17 1.42
CA THR A 24 -3.33 0.34 2.43
C THR A 24 -3.73 -0.11 3.84
N ALA A 25 -5.01 -0.02 4.19
CA ALA A 25 -5.53 -0.49 5.47
C ALA A 25 -5.31 -1.99 5.65
N THR A 26 -5.55 -2.79 4.60
CA THR A 26 -5.24 -4.23 4.60
C THR A 26 -3.75 -4.48 4.83
N GLY A 27 -2.87 -3.73 4.18
CA GLY A 27 -1.43 -3.78 4.42
C GLY A 27 -1.07 -3.57 5.89
N ALA A 28 -1.62 -2.52 6.51
CA ALA A 28 -1.36 -2.20 7.91
C ALA A 28 -1.85 -3.30 8.86
N THR A 29 -3.05 -3.84 8.62
CA THR A 29 -3.59 -4.95 9.41
C THR A 29 -2.73 -6.20 9.30
N VAL A 30 -2.32 -6.58 8.08
CA VAL A 30 -1.46 -7.76 7.87
C VAL A 30 -0.12 -7.57 8.55
N ALA A 31 0.49 -6.39 8.44
CA ALA A 31 1.75 -6.09 9.11
C ALA A 31 1.63 -6.18 10.64
N ALA A 32 0.58 -5.61 11.22
CA ALA A 32 0.34 -5.67 12.67
C ALA A 32 0.15 -7.12 13.16
N LEU A 33 -0.64 -7.92 12.43
CA LEU A 33 -0.84 -9.33 12.76
C LEU A 33 0.45 -10.14 12.63
N GLN A 34 1.27 -9.86 11.61
CA GLN A 34 2.57 -10.51 11.45
C GLN A 34 3.51 -10.13 12.59
N ALA A 35 3.54 -8.85 12.99
CA ALA A 35 4.33 -8.39 14.12
C ALA A 35 3.92 -9.09 15.42
N LEU A 36 2.63 -9.17 15.70
CA LEU A 36 2.08 -9.83 16.88
C LEU A 36 2.33 -11.35 16.87
N LEU A 37 2.01 -12.05 15.78
CA LEU A 37 2.09 -13.51 15.76
C LEU A 37 3.52 -14.04 15.68
N LYS A 38 4.41 -13.32 14.98
CA LYS A 38 5.82 -13.72 14.85
C LYS A 38 6.69 -13.12 15.92
N GLN A 39 6.19 -12.15 16.68
CA GLN A 39 6.95 -11.38 17.67
C GLN A 39 8.22 -10.79 17.03
N GLN A 40 8.04 -10.17 15.85
CA GLN A 40 9.13 -9.65 15.01
C GLN A 40 8.74 -8.32 14.38
N GLU A 41 9.68 -7.40 14.31
CA GLU A 41 9.49 -6.12 13.63
C GLU A 41 9.24 -6.34 12.13
N GLN A 42 8.23 -5.65 11.59
CA GLN A 42 7.92 -5.68 10.17
C GLN A 42 8.41 -4.40 9.51
N VAL A 43 9.32 -4.53 8.55
CA VAL A 43 9.84 -3.40 7.76
C VAL A 43 9.05 -3.23 6.46
N ILE A 44 8.59 -4.35 5.88
CA ILE A 44 7.91 -4.40 4.59
C ILE A 44 6.77 -5.41 4.67
N VAL A 45 5.62 -5.05 4.13
CA VAL A 45 4.47 -5.95 3.99
C VAL A 45 4.01 -6.03 2.55
N GLU A 46 3.64 -7.24 2.12
CA GLU A 46 3.04 -7.50 0.81
C GLU A 46 1.62 -8.05 0.99
N VAL A 47 0.66 -7.46 0.28
CA VAL A 47 -0.74 -7.90 0.26
C VAL A 47 -1.26 -8.01 -1.16
N ASN A 48 -2.23 -8.90 -1.39
CA ASN A 48 -2.90 -8.99 -2.68
C ASN A 48 -3.97 -7.90 -2.78
N ALA A 49 -3.89 -7.04 -3.80
CA ALA A 49 -4.91 -6.05 -4.10
C ALA A 49 -6.05 -6.67 -4.93
N ALA A 50 -7.22 -6.02 -4.92
CA ALA A 50 -8.42 -6.51 -5.61
C ALA A 50 -8.26 -6.69 -7.13
N ASN A 51 -7.28 -6.02 -7.73
CA ASN A 51 -6.92 -6.16 -9.14
C ASN A 51 -5.96 -7.33 -9.42
N GLY A 52 -5.72 -8.21 -8.44
CA GLY A 52 -4.81 -9.36 -8.55
C GLY A 52 -3.33 -9.01 -8.46
N LYS A 53 -2.97 -7.73 -8.31
CA LYS A 53 -1.57 -7.29 -8.17
C LYS A 53 -1.12 -7.38 -6.71
N ARG A 54 0.18 -7.60 -6.51
CA ARG A 54 0.80 -7.50 -5.18
C ARG A 54 1.10 -6.05 -4.87
N ALA A 55 0.58 -5.58 -3.74
CA ALA A 55 0.86 -4.27 -3.18
C ALA A 55 1.91 -4.42 -2.09
N ARG A 56 3.07 -3.79 -2.29
CA ARG A 56 4.16 -3.75 -1.34
C ARG A 56 4.17 -2.38 -0.65
N PHE A 57 4.23 -2.40 0.68
CA PHE A 57 4.24 -1.21 1.52
C PHE A 57 5.45 -1.24 2.44
N ASP A 58 6.11 -0.10 2.56
CA ASP A 58 7.09 0.13 3.61
C ASP A 58 6.36 0.51 4.90
N VAL A 59 6.78 -0.10 6.00
CA VAL A 59 6.26 0.17 7.34
C VAL A 59 7.03 1.34 7.92
N GLU A 60 6.32 2.38 8.33
CA GLU A 60 6.93 3.60 8.88
C GLU A 60 7.19 3.46 10.38
N GLU A 61 6.29 2.77 11.07
CA GLU A 61 6.39 2.52 12.50
C GLU A 61 5.78 1.16 12.81
N CYS A 62 6.47 0.37 13.64
CA CYS A 62 6.03 -0.95 14.07
C CYS A 62 6.35 -1.10 15.56
N THR A 63 5.31 -1.16 16.40
CA THR A 63 5.44 -1.42 17.84
C THR A 63 4.59 -2.63 18.20
N PHE A 64 5.15 -3.56 18.96
CA PHE A 64 4.42 -4.77 19.37
C PHE A 64 4.95 -5.31 20.70
N ASP A 65 4.07 -5.98 21.42
CA ASP A 65 4.35 -6.79 22.59
C ASP A 65 3.69 -8.17 22.43
N HIS A 66 3.57 -8.94 23.51
CA HIS A 66 3.02 -10.29 23.47
C HIS A 66 1.52 -10.35 23.17
N ASP A 67 0.75 -9.30 23.46
CA ASP A 67 -0.71 -9.26 23.38
C ASP A 67 -1.23 -8.20 22.39
N HIS A 68 -0.41 -7.20 22.06
CA HIS A 68 -0.78 -6.05 21.24
C HIS A 68 0.26 -5.74 20.15
N ALA A 69 -0.22 -5.26 19.01
CA ALA A 69 0.63 -4.70 17.96
C ALA A 69 -0.02 -3.47 17.32
N SER A 70 0.80 -2.48 17.00
CA SER A 70 0.45 -1.25 16.31
C SER A 70 1.42 -1.00 15.16
N VAL A 71 0.88 -0.71 13.98
CA VAL A 71 1.66 -0.49 12.77
C VAL A 71 1.13 0.73 12.02
N ALA A 72 2.05 1.59 11.58
CA ALA A 72 1.76 2.73 10.71
C ALA A 72 2.30 2.48 9.29
N ILE A 73 1.43 2.67 8.29
CA ILE A 73 1.80 2.64 6.87
C ILE A 73 1.37 3.95 6.22
N LYS A 74 2.30 4.56 5.48
CA LYS A 74 2.03 5.78 4.71
C LYS A 74 1.40 5.42 3.37
N LYS A 75 0.19 5.94 3.13
CA LYS A 75 -0.49 5.78 1.84
C LYS A 75 0.29 6.49 0.73
N MET A 76 0.57 5.77 -0.36
CA MET A 76 0.99 6.40 -1.62
C MET A 76 -0.23 6.91 -2.38
N VAL A 77 -0.48 8.22 -2.28
CA VAL A 77 -1.58 8.88 -3.01
C VAL A 77 -1.07 9.31 -4.38
N VAL A 78 -1.69 8.82 -5.45
CA VAL A 78 -1.62 9.48 -6.76
C VAL A 78 -3.02 9.85 -7.21
N MET A 79 -3.28 11.16 -7.23
CA MET A 79 -4.52 11.71 -7.74
C MET A 79 -4.36 11.96 -9.24
N ILE A 80 -5.04 11.17 -10.07
CA ILE A 80 -5.30 11.57 -11.45
C ILE A 80 -6.56 12.43 -11.39
N LYS A 81 -6.43 13.73 -11.64
CA LYS A 81 -7.59 14.61 -11.77
C LYS A 81 -8.34 14.16 -13.03
N MET A 82 -9.41 13.39 -12.83
CA MET A 82 -10.32 13.04 -13.92
C MET A 82 -10.83 14.34 -14.55
N PRO A 83 -10.88 14.44 -15.88
CA PRO A 83 -11.48 15.59 -16.51
C PRO A 83 -12.96 15.61 -16.14
N PRO A 84 -13.61 16.79 -16.06
CA PRO A 84 -15.05 16.85 -15.91
C PRO A 84 -15.68 16.00 -17.02
N MET A 85 -16.53 15.06 -16.63
CA MET A 85 -17.34 14.30 -17.57
C MET A 85 -18.36 15.29 -18.10
N GLU A 86 -18.20 15.75 -19.34
CA GLU A 86 -19.24 16.52 -20.01
C GLU A 86 -20.38 15.55 -20.34
N CYS A 87 -21.55 15.76 -19.71
CA CYS A 87 -22.80 15.06 -20.04
C CYS A 87 -23.45 15.67 -21.28
#